data_AF-A0A385MIN4-F1
#
_entry.id   AF-A0A385MIN4-F1
#
_cell.length_a   1.000
_cell.length_b   1.000
_cell.length_c   1.000
_cell.angle_alpha   90.00
_cell.angle_beta   90.00
_cell.angle_gamma   90.00
#
_symmetry.space_group_name_H-M   'P 1'
#
loop_
_entity.id
_entity.type
_entity.pdbx_description
1 polymer ?
#
loop_
_entity_poly.entity_id
_entity_poly.type
_entity_poly.pdbx_seq_one_letter_code
_entity_poly.pdbx_strand_id
1 'polypeptide(L)'
;DFQLSLAIKSKTISNGLRYSLATGNWGMQKTASKAGVSQVLNRLTYASSLSHLRRLNTPLGREGKQAKPRQLHNTHWGMICPAETPEGQAVGLVKNLALMAYISVGSPQAPILEFLEEWATENLEEIKPQIIPTATKIFVNGNWVGVHREPNELVKTLRSLRRCVDID
;
A
#
# COMPACT_ATOMS: atom_id res chain seq x y z
N ASP A 1 4.27 -48.11 5.12
CA ASP A 1 3.64 -47.01 4.36
C ASP A 1 3.95 -45.66 4.95
N PHE A 2 4.45 -44.75 4.12
CA PHE A 2 4.68 -43.36 4.51
C PHE A 2 3.35 -42.59 4.47
N GLN A 3 2.88 -42.12 5.62
CA GLN A 3 1.67 -41.30 5.72
C GLN A 3 2.05 -39.81 5.75
N LEU A 4 1.89 -39.14 4.60
CA LEU A 4 2.18 -37.71 4.44
C LEU A 4 1.42 -36.83 5.45
N SER A 5 0.22 -37.25 5.87
CA SER A 5 -0.60 -36.54 6.86
C SER A 5 0.06 -36.43 8.24
N LEU A 6 0.89 -37.40 8.63
CA LEU A 6 1.61 -37.37 9.91
C LEU A 6 2.83 -36.44 9.88
N ALA A 7 3.36 -36.15 8.68
CA ALA A 7 4.49 -35.23 8.52
C ALA A 7 4.07 -33.74 8.60
N ILE A 8 2.83 -33.41 8.24
CA ILE A 8 2.34 -32.03 8.20
C ILE A 8 1.77 -31.62 9.57
N LYS A 9 2.44 -30.66 10.22
CA LYS A 9 1.97 -30.05 11.48
C LYS A 9 1.00 -28.90 11.22
N SER A 10 -0.26 -29.23 10.92
CA SER A 10 -1.33 -28.23 10.66
C SER A 10 -1.52 -27.21 11.80
N LYS A 11 -1.29 -27.64 13.05
CA LYS A 11 -1.40 -26.79 14.26
C LYS A 11 -0.50 -25.55 14.22
N THR A 12 0.64 -25.60 13.53
CA THR A 12 1.56 -24.45 13.45
C THR A 12 0.89 -23.24 12.81
N ILE A 13 0.19 -23.44 11.69
CA ILE A 13 -0.49 -22.36 10.97
C ILE A 13 -1.70 -21.89 11.77
N SER A 14 -2.57 -22.81 12.19
CA SER A 14 -3.80 -22.47 12.90
C SER A 14 -3.54 -21.73 14.21
N ASN A 15 -2.60 -22.22 15.03
CA ASN A 15 -2.27 -21.58 16.30
C ASN A 15 -1.51 -20.26 16.09
N GLY A 16 -0.63 -20.17 15.09
CA GLY A 16 0.11 -18.95 14.78
C GLY A 16 -0.80 -17.79 14.36
N LEU A 17 -1.77 -18.06 13.46
CA LEU A 17 -2.77 -17.07 13.05
C LEU A 17 -3.69 -16.68 14.21
N ARG A 18 -4.19 -17.68 14.96
CA ARG A 18 -5.05 -17.42 16.14
C ARG A 18 -4.34 -16.57 17.19
N TYR A 19 -3.07 -16.87 17.47
CA TYR A 19 -2.26 -16.11 18.42
C TYR A 19 -2.07 -14.65 17.97
N SER A 20 -1.64 -14.43 16.72
CA SER A 20 -1.34 -13.08 16.21
C SER A 20 -2.58 -12.18 16.18
N LEU A 21 -3.73 -12.73 15.77
CA LEU A 21 -5.00 -12.00 15.73
C LEU A 21 -5.59 -11.78 17.12
N ALA A 22 -5.47 -12.73 18.04
CA ALA A 22 -6.03 -12.60 19.39
C ALA A 22 -5.21 -11.65 20.28
N THR A 23 -3.88 -11.66 20.15
CA THR A 23 -3.00 -10.83 20.97
C THR A 23 -2.68 -9.47 20.35
N GLY A 24 -2.87 -9.33 19.03
CA GLY A 24 -2.45 -8.13 18.29
C GLY A 24 -0.95 -7.99 18.10
N ASN A 25 -0.16 -9.00 18.49
CA ASN A 25 1.27 -9.08 18.24
C ASN A 25 1.50 -9.75 16.89
N TRP A 26 1.87 -8.95 15.90
CA TRP A 26 2.15 -9.43 14.55
C TRP A 26 3.62 -9.85 14.44
N GLY A 27 3.87 -11.16 14.50
CA GLY A 27 5.21 -11.73 14.41
C GLY A 27 5.33 -13.10 15.07
N MET A 28 6.53 -13.66 15.06
CA MET A 28 6.79 -14.95 15.69
C MET A 28 6.87 -14.78 17.21
N GLN A 29 6.31 -15.76 17.93
CA GLN A 29 6.34 -15.75 19.39
C GLN A 29 7.81 -15.77 19.85
N LYS A 30 8.23 -14.74 20.63
CA LYS A 30 9.59 -14.48 21.15
C LYS A 30 10.54 -13.62 20.29
N THR A 31 10.12 -13.14 19.12
CA THR A 31 10.88 -12.09 18.41
C THR A 31 10.22 -10.72 18.58
N ALA A 32 10.95 -9.64 18.27
CA ALA A 32 10.37 -8.31 18.21
C ALA A 32 9.17 -8.35 17.24
N SER A 33 7.99 -8.05 17.76
CA SER A 33 6.72 -8.13 17.02
C SER A 33 6.08 -6.75 16.98
N LYS A 34 5.35 -6.48 15.89
CA LYS A 34 4.59 -5.24 15.78
C LYS A 34 3.33 -5.39 16.63
N ALA A 35 3.30 -4.71 17.77
CA ALA A 35 2.18 -4.75 18.69
C ALA A 35 1.03 -3.82 18.23
N GLY A 36 -0.20 -4.18 18.61
CA GLY A 36 -1.40 -3.37 18.40
C GLY A 36 -1.93 -3.36 16.96
N VAL A 37 -1.58 -4.38 16.15
CA VAL A 37 -2.08 -4.55 14.78
C VAL A 37 -3.53 -5.02 14.79
N SER A 38 -3.85 -6.04 15.59
CA SER A 38 -5.23 -6.47 15.85
C SER A 38 -5.71 -5.85 17.17
N GLN A 39 -6.95 -5.36 17.17
CA GLN A 39 -7.57 -4.70 18.32
C GLN A 39 -9.02 -5.16 18.44
N VAL A 40 -9.55 -5.17 19.67
CA VAL A 40 -10.98 -5.45 19.90
C VAL A 40 -11.79 -4.30 19.31
N LEU A 41 -12.75 -4.65 18.44
CA LEU A 41 -13.61 -3.66 17.78
C LEU A 41 -14.41 -2.85 18.81
N ASN A 42 -14.52 -1.53 18.57
CA ASN A 42 -15.20 -0.63 19.48
C ASN A 42 -16.71 -0.64 19.18
N ARG A 43 -17.52 -1.12 20.12
CA ARG A 43 -18.98 -1.28 19.99
C ARG A 43 -19.81 -0.28 20.80
N LEU A 44 -19.26 0.87 21.16
CA LEU A 44 -19.99 1.91 21.91
C LEU A 44 -21.18 2.46 21.10
N THR A 45 -20.97 2.79 19.83
CA THR A 45 -22.02 3.24 18.91
C THR A 45 -21.79 2.66 17.51
N TYR A 46 -22.79 2.79 16.64
CA TYR A 46 -22.64 2.44 15.23
C TYR A 46 -21.49 3.24 14.58
N ALA A 47 -21.45 4.55 14.82
CA ALA A 47 -20.40 5.43 14.32
C ALA A 47 -19.01 5.06 14.86
N SER A 48 -18.89 4.69 16.13
CA SER A 48 -17.59 4.28 16.70
C SER A 48 -17.05 3.01 16.05
N SER A 49 -17.95 2.09 15.67
CA SER A 49 -17.58 0.86 14.98
C SER A 49 -17.03 1.16 13.57
N LEU A 50 -17.71 2.02 12.82
CA LEU A 50 -17.27 2.45 11.48
C LEU A 50 -15.94 3.22 11.53
N SER A 51 -15.81 4.17 12.46
CA SER A 51 -14.55 4.92 12.67
C SER A 51 -13.39 3.96 12.96
N HIS A 52 -13.59 2.99 13.87
CA HIS A 52 -12.53 2.05 14.21
C HIS A 52 -12.08 1.19 13.01
N LEU A 53 -13.00 0.77 12.14
CA LEU A 53 -12.68 0.00 10.93
C LEU A 53 -11.88 0.81 9.89
N ARG A 54 -11.99 2.13 9.88
CA ARG A 54 -11.33 3.04 8.93
C ARG A 54 -10.03 3.66 9.46
N ARG A 55 -9.57 3.19 10.62
CA ARG A 55 -8.41 3.73 11.33
C ARG A 55 -7.10 3.30 10.68
N LEU A 56 -6.18 4.25 10.55
CA LEU A 56 -4.80 4.08 10.13
C LEU A 56 -3.86 4.37 11.31
N ASN A 57 -2.78 3.63 11.41
CA ASN A 57 -1.78 3.79 12.48
C ASN A 57 -0.38 3.94 11.89
N THR A 58 0.25 5.09 12.16
CA THR A 58 1.64 5.35 11.75
C THR A 58 2.58 4.68 12.75
N PRO A 59 3.51 3.80 12.32
CA PRO A 59 4.35 2.99 13.22
C PRO A 59 5.52 3.80 13.79
N LEU A 60 5.22 4.90 14.48
CA LEU A 60 6.19 5.73 15.18
C LEU A 60 6.02 5.58 16.69
N GLY A 61 7.14 5.66 17.42
CA GLY A 61 7.15 5.65 18.87
C GLY A 61 6.30 6.82 19.41
N ARG A 62 5.38 6.53 20.32
CA ARG A 62 4.46 7.54 20.88
C ARG A 62 5.16 8.53 21.80
N GLU A 63 6.34 8.17 22.32
CA GLU A 63 7.17 8.99 23.21
C GLU A 63 7.99 10.05 22.46
N GLY A 64 8.09 9.95 21.13
CA GLY A 64 8.84 10.89 20.30
C GLY A 64 8.11 12.22 20.12
N LYS A 65 8.76 13.33 20.49
CA LYS A 65 8.35 14.72 20.22
C LYS A 65 8.61 15.17 18.77
N GLN A 66 8.60 14.25 17.81
CA GLN A 66 8.75 14.61 16.40
C GLN A 66 7.45 15.24 15.90
N ALA A 67 7.46 16.56 15.70
CA ALA A 67 6.26 17.31 15.32
C ALA A 67 5.85 17.06 13.85
N LYS A 68 6.82 16.98 12.91
CA LYS A 68 6.54 16.88 11.47
C LYS A 68 5.62 15.71 11.08
N PRO A 69 5.82 14.46 11.56
CA PRO A 69 4.94 13.34 11.21
C PRO A 69 3.50 13.48 11.75
N ARG A 70 3.30 14.30 12.78
CA ARG A 70 2.02 14.52 13.45
C ARG A 70 1.23 15.66 12.81
N GLN A 71 1.89 16.55 12.07
CA GLN A 71 1.25 17.66 11.39
C GLN A 71 0.35 17.17 10.25
N LEU A 72 -0.72 17.91 10.00
CA LEU A 72 -1.54 17.71 8.83
C LEU A 72 -0.75 18.15 7.59
N HIS A 73 -0.52 17.22 6.67
CA HIS A 73 0.16 17.49 5.41
C HIS A 73 -0.86 17.72 4.28
N ASN A 74 -0.53 18.57 3.32
CA ASN A 74 -1.44 18.94 2.22
C ASN A 74 -1.84 17.73 1.35
N THR A 75 -0.99 16.71 1.25
CA THR A 75 -1.31 15.46 0.51
C THR A 75 -2.37 14.59 1.20
N HIS A 76 -2.76 14.91 2.44
CA HIS A 76 -3.86 14.22 3.10
C HIS A 76 -5.24 14.60 2.54
N TRP A 77 -5.33 15.68 1.77
CA TRP A 77 -6.58 16.16 1.19
C TRP A 77 -7.30 15.04 0.41
N GLY A 78 -8.55 14.77 0.77
CA GLY A 78 -9.38 13.74 0.16
C GLY A 78 -9.04 12.29 0.54
N MET A 79 -7.91 12.05 1.21
CA MET A 79 -7.45 10.69 1.61
C MET A 79 -7.69 10.41 3.10
N ILE A 80 -7.49 11.41 3.96
CA ILE A 80 -7.55 11.28 5.42
C ILE A 80 -8.45 12.38 5.98
N CYS A 81 -9.25 12.06 7.01
CA CYS A 81 -10.04 13.04 7.73
C CYS A 81 -9.11 14.04 8.47
N PRO A 82 -9.23 15.36 8.22
CA PRO A 82 -8.33 16.34 8.83
C PRO A 82 -8.59 16.57 10.32
N ALA A 83 -9.82 16.29 10.79
CA ALA A 83 -10.25 16.53 12.17
C ALA A 83 -10.18 15.28 13.06
N GLU A 84 -10.36 14.08 12.49
CA GLU A 84 -10.55 12.86 13.28
C GLU A 84 -9.20 12.21 13.64
N THR A 85 -8.59 12.72 14.70
CA THR A 85 -7.38 12.17 15.34
C THR A 85 -7.58 12.19 16.86
N PRO A 86 -7.08 11.19 17.61
CA PRO A 86 -7.18 11.21 19.06
C PRO A 86 -6.33 12.33 19.65
N GLU A 87 -6.76 12.84 20.81
CA GLU A 87 -5.97 13.76 21.61
C GLU A 87 -4.79 13.06 22.32
N GLY A 88 -3.83 13.84 22.80
CA GLY A 88 -2.69 13.35 23.57
C GLY A 88 -1.57 12.75 22.71
N GLN A 89 -0.89 11.72 23.21
CA GLN A 89 0.37 11.20 22.62
C GLN A 89 0.18 10.55 21.24
N ALA A 90 -1.05 10.22 20.84
CA ALA A 90 -1.36 9.62 19.55
C ALA A 90 -1.80 10.64 18.49
N VAL A 91 -1.89 11.93 18.83
CA VAL A 91 -2.31 12.99 17.91
C VAL A 91 -1.44 13.00 16.65
N GLY A 92 -2.11 12.99 15.49
CA GLY A 92 -1.49 12.94 14.18
C GLY A 92 -0.83 11.60 13.80
N LEU A 93 -0.69 10.65 14.71
CA LEU A 93 -0.15 9.30 14.42
C LEU A 93 -1.25 8.30 14.11
N VAL A 94 -2.36 8.40 14.83
CA VAL A 94 -3.60 7.69 14.52
C VAL A 94 -4.47 8.61 13.69
N LYS A 95 -4.84 8.13 12.51
CA LYS A 95 -5.59 8.88 11.49
C LYS A 95 -6.79 8.05 11.06
N ASN A 96 -7.79 8.65 10.43
CA ASN A 96 -8.94 7.93 9.87
C ASN A 96 -9.09 8.25 8.38
N LEU A 97 -9.44 7.25 7.57
CA LEU A 97 -9.67 7.43 6.13
C LEU A 97 -10.83 8.40 5.87
N ALA A 98 -10.67 9.30 4.91
CA ALA A 98 -11.77 10.14 4.42
C ALA A 98 -12.84 9.27 3.75
N LEU A 99 -14.10 9.74 3.72
CA LEU A 99 -15.26 8.92 3.36
C LEU A 99 -15.15 8.15 2.04
N MET A 100 -14.61 8.80 0.99
CA MET A 100 -14.46 8.23 -0.36
C MET A 100 -13.06 7.67 -0.64
N ALA A 101 -12.15 7.69 0.34
CA ALA A 101 -10.80 7.15 0.16
C ALA A 101 -10.83 5.63 -0.02
N TYR A 102 -10.01 5.14 -0.96
CA TYR A 102 -9.89 3.72 -1.30
C TYR A 102 -8.41 3.30 -1.26
N ILE A 103 -8.16 2.06 -0.82
CA ILE A 103 -6.81 1.47 -0.77
C ILE A 103 -6.68 0.50 -1.95
N SER A 104 -5.71 0.73 -2.81
CA SER A 104 -5.39 -0.18 -3.93
C SER A 104 -4.98 -1.57 -3.41
N VAL A 105 -5.50 -2.63 -4.02
CA VAL A 105 -5.19 -4.03 -3.67
C VAL A 105 -4.03 -4.62 -4.49
N GLY A 106 -3.59 -3.91 -5.52
CA GLY A 106 -2.56 -4.34 -6.46
C GLY A 106 -3.12 -5.13 -7.64
N SER A 107 -2.44 -5.05 -8.78
CA SER A 107 -2.73 -5.79 -10.01
C SER A 107 -1.41 -6.25 -10.65
N PRO A 108 -1.43 -7.33 -11.45
CA PRO A 108 -0.24 -7.75 -12.19
C PRO A 108 0.24 -6.67 -13.15
N GLN A 109 1.56 -6.44 -13.20
CA GLN A 109 2.16 -5.43 -14.09
C GLN A 109 2.40 -5.92 -15.52
N ALA A 110 2.33 -7.23 -15.78
CA ALA A 110 2.66 -7.81 -17.09
C ALA A 110 1.85 -7.19 -18.26
N PRO A 111 0.53 -6.98 -18.17
CA PRO A 111 -0.23 -6.36 -19.26
C PRO A 111 0.22 -4.93 -19.59
N ILE A 112 0.68 -4.18 -18.58
CA ILE A 112 1.21 -2.82 -18.77
C ILE A 112 2.57 -2.89 -19.48
N LEU A 113 3.40 -3.88 -19.16
CA LEU A 113 4.71 -4.05 -19.81
C LEU A 113 4.55 -4.48 -21.28
N GLU A 114 3.70 -5.46 -21.56
CA GLU A 114 3.37 -5.91 -22.91
C GLU A 114 2.85 -4.74 -23.76
N PHE A 115 1.91 -3.95 -23.21
CA PHE A 115 1.43 -2.74 -23.88
C PHE A 115 2.55 -1.72 -24.17
N LEU A 116 3.45 -1.49 -23.22
CA LEU A 116 4.54 -0.52 -23.40
C LEU A 116 5.56 -0.99 -24.46
N GLU A 117 5.84 -2.29 -24.53
CA GLU A 117 6.70 -2.89 -25.55
C GLU A 117 6.07 -2.74 -26.96
N GLU A 118 4.76 -2.92 -27.08
CA GLU A 118 4.03 -2.71 -28.34
C GLU A 118 3.96 -1.23 -28.74
N TRP A 119 3.87 -0.32 -27.77
CA TRP A 119 3.65 1.12 -28.00
C TRP A 119 4.94 1.95 -28.08
N ALA A 120 5.93 1.44 -28.82
CA ALA A 120 7.18 2.15 -29.15
C ALA A 120 8.02 2.65 -27.96
N THR A 121 7.93 1.98 -26.80
CA THR A 121 8.89 2.20 -25.71
C THR A 121 10.21 1.54 -26.09
N GLU A 122 11.29 2.33 -26.16
CA GLU A 122 12.64 1.78 -26.41
C GLU A 122 13.17 1.16 -25.12
N ASN A 123 13.52 -0.13 -25.18
CA ASN A 123 14.02 -0.88 -24.03
C ASN A 123 15.34 -0.27 -23.53
N LEU A 124 15.49 -0.20 -22.21
CA LEU A 124 16.70 0.32 -21.56
C LEU A 124 17.99 -0.37 -22.04
N GLU A 125 17.94 -1.66 -22.39
CA GLU A 125 19.12 -2.41 -22.86
C GLU A 125 19.53 -2.03 -24.28
N GLU A 126 18.62 -1.47 -25.08
CA GLU A 126 18.81 -1.21 -26.51
C GLU A 126 19.12 0.27 -26.82
N ILE A 127 18.94 1.16 -25.83
CA ILE A 127 19.06 2.60 -26.04
C ILE A 127 20.50 3.11 -26.01
N LYS A 128 20.80 4.07 -26.90
CA LYS A 128 22.05 4.83 -26.84
C LYS A 128 21.95 5.93 -25.77
N PRO A 129 22.95 6.11 -24.89
CA PRO A 129 22.91 7.12 -23.83
C PRO A 129 22.66 8.56 -24.30
N GLN A 130 22.98 8.86 -25.56
CA GLN A 130 22.78 10.16 -26.20
C GLN A 130 21.29 10.56 -26.34
N ILE A 131 20.37 9.60 -26.34
CA ILE A 131 18.93 9.83 -26.51
C ILE A 131 18.25 10.12 -25.16
N ILE A 132 18.83 9.68 -24.04
CA ILE A 132 18.26 9.81 -22.70
C ILE A 132 17.95 11.27 -22.30
N PRO A 133 18.76 12.29 -22.65
CA PRO A 133 18.45 13.68 -22.30
C PRO A 133 17.22 14.23 -23.01
N THR A 134 16.87 13.71 -24.19
CA THR A 134 15.76 14.20 -25.02
C THR A 134 14.50 13.34 -24.90
N ALA A 135 14.64 12.09 -24.45
CA ALA A 135 13.52 11.17 -24.26
C ALA A 135 13.00 11.16 -22.80
N THR A 136 11.75 10.75 -22.63
CA THR A 136 11.11 10.62 -21.32
C THR A 136 11.33 9.24 -20.75
N LYS A 137 11.79 9.17 -19.49
CA LYS A 137 12.00 7.90 -18.78
C LYS A 137 10.67 7.32 -18.31
N ILE A 138 10.46 6.03 -18.53
CA ILE A 138 9.25 5.31 -18.09
C ILE A 138 9.61 4.40 -16.93
N PHE A 139 8.85 4.50 -15.84
CA PHE A 139 9.00 3.65 -14.67
C PHE A 139 7.71 2.88 -14.40
N VAL A 140 7.83 1.57 -14.17
CA VAL A 140 6.72 0.72 -13.76
C VAL A 140 7.08 0.13 -12.40
N ASN A 141 6.28 0.44 -11.37
CA ASN A 141 6.51 -0.01 -9.99
C ASN A 141 7.94 0.26 -9.44
N GLY A 142 8.56 1.34 -9.89
CA GLY A 142 9.93 1.75 -9.49
C GLY A 142 11.05 1.20 -10.36
N ASN A 143 10.77 0.27 -11.28
CA ASN A 143 11.74 -0.24 -12.24
C ASN A 143 11.78 0.65 -13.48
N TRP A 144 12.97 1.05 -13.91
CA TRP A 144 13.16 1.78 -15.16
C TRP A 144 13.07 0.81 -16.34
N VAL A 145 11.97 0.87 -17.10
CA VAL A 145 11.70 -0.08 -18.19
C VAL A 145 12.27 0.39 -19.54
N GLY A 146 12.34 1.70 -19.75
CA GLY A 146 12.78 2.24 -21.02
C GLY A 146 12.58 3.74 -21.16
N VAL A 147 12.63 4.21 -22.40
CA VAL A 147 12.39 5.62 -22.74
C VAL A 147 11.39 5.75 -23.87
N HIS A 148 10.70 6.90 -23.93
CA HIS A 148 9.73 7.19 -24.98
C HIS A 148 9.89 8.62 -25.47
N ARG A 149 9.78 8.82 -26.79
CA ARG A 149 10.02 10.12 -27.45
C ARG A 149 8.78 11.02 -27.43
N GLU A 150 7.58 10.43 -27.47
CA GLU A 150 6.30 11.15 -27.52
C GLU A 150 5.42 10.87 -26.29
N PRO A 151 5.84 11.28 -25.08
CA PRO A 151 5.14 10.92 -23.83
C PRO A 151 3.69 11.43 -23.75
N ASN A 152 3.39 12.53 -24.45
CA ASN A 152 2.05 13.13 -24.42
C ASN A 152 0.98 12.23 -25.05
N GLU A 153 1.30 11.57 -26.17
CA GLU A 153 0.36 10.65 -26.83
C GLU A 153 0.24 9.35 -26.03
N LEU A 154 1.36 8.82 -25.50
CA LEU A 154 1.33 7.66 -24.61
C LEU A 154 0.43 7.88 -23.39
N VAL A 155 0.55 9.03 -22.73
CA VAL A 155 -0.29 9.39 -21.57
C VAL A 155 -1.77 9.54 -21.95
N LYS A 156 -2.08 10.08 -23.14
CA LYS A 156 -3.47 10.15 -23.63
C LYS A 156 -4.06 8.75 -23.83
N THR A 157 -3.31 7.86 -24.48
CA THR A 157 -3.72 6.48 -24.73
C THR A 157 -3.92 5.71 -23.43
N LEU A 158 -2.96 5.75 -22.51
CA LEU A 158 -3.09 5.11 -21.18
C LEU A 158 -4.30 5.63 -20.40
N ARG A 159 -4.57 6.94 -20.43
CA ARG A 159 -5.77 7.51 -19.80
C ARG A 159 -7.06 7.01 -20.44
N SER A 160 -7.07 6.80 -21.76
CA SER A 160 -8.22 6.26 -22.47
C SER A 160 -8.47 4.81 -22.07
N LEU A 161 -7.43 3.97 -22.13
CA LEU A 161 -7.51 2.55 -21.73
C LEU A 161 -8.01 2.40 -20.29
N ARG A 162 -7.51 3.22 -19.36
CA ARG A 162 -7.98 3.20 -17.96
C ARG A 162 -9.44 3.58 -17.81
N ARG A 163 -9.96 4.49 -18.64
CA ARG A 163 -11.38 4.91 -18.59
C ARG A 163 -12.30 3.88 -19.23
N CYS A 164 -11.80 3.09 -20.18
CA CYS A 164 -12.49 1.97 -20.80
C CYS A 164 -12.42 0.68 -19.98
N VAL A 165 -11.64 0.67 -18.88
CA VAL A 165 -11.40 -0.50 -18.01
C VAL A 165 -10.62 -1.61 -18.72
N ASP A 166 -9.83 -1.25 -19.74
CA ASP A 166 -8.88 -2.17 -20.39
C ASP A 166 -7.61 -2.33 -19.54
N ILE A 167 -7.29 -1.32 -18.74
CA ILE A 167 -6.23 -1.34 -17.71
C ILE A 167 -6.77 -0.76 -16.40
N ASP A 168 -6.33 -1.32 -15.27
CA ASP A 168 -6.78 -0.95 -13.91
C ASP A 168 -5.92 0.17 -13.30
#